data_AF-A0A645GWL2-F1
#
_entry.id   AF-A0A645GWL2-F1
#
_cell.length_a   1.000
_cell.length_b   1.000
_cell.length_c   1.000
_cell.angle_alpha   90.00
_cell.angle_beta   90.00
_cell.angle_gamma   90.00
#
_symmetry.space_group_name_H-M   'P 1'
#
loop_
_entity.id
_entity.type
_entity.pdbx_description
1 polymer ?
#
loop_
_entity_poly.entity_id
_entity_poly.type
_entity_poly.pdbx_seq_one_letter_code
_entity_poly.pdbx_strand_id
1 'polypeptide(L)'
;MTGEITLRGRVLPIGGLREKTMAAYRNGIKTVIIPRENMPDLEDIDQTVRAQLRFIPADTIDNVLAAALPSASVIRAANSVERARPREKSIRQ
;
A
#
# COMPACT_ATOMS: atom_id res chain seq x y z
N MET A 1 -1.99 0.03 4.87
CA MET A 1 -2.47 -1.33 5.18
C MET A 1 -3.41 -1.23 6.36
N THR A 2 -4.47 -2.05 6.40
CA THR A 2 -5.27 -2.31 7.60
C THR A 2 -5.38 -3.82 7.80
N GLY A 3 -5.47 -4.26 9.05
CA GLY A 3 -5.51 -5.68 9.42
C GLY A 3 -4.83 -5.91 10.76
N GLU A 4 -5.35 -6.84 11.55
CA GLU A 4 -4.64 -7.35 12.72
C GLU A 4 -3.72 -8.49 12.30
N ILE A 5 -2.64 -8.73 13.06
CA ILE A 5 -1.66 -9.77 12.75
C ILE A 5 -1.46 -10.70 13.93
N THR A 6 -1.45 -12.00 13.64
CA THR A 6 -1.06 -13.03 14.62
C THR A 6 0.45 -13.24 14.62
N LEU A 7 1.01 -13.77 15.70
CA LEU A 7 2.43 -14.17 15.75
C LEU A 7 2.80 -15.23 14.69
N ARG A 8 1.80 -15.96 14.17
CA ARG A 8 1.96 -16.93 13.08
C ARG A 8 1.87 -16.30 11.69
N GLY A 9 1.75 -14.98 11.60
CA GLY A 9 1.74 -14.24 10.33
C GLY A 9 0.40 -14.24 9.59
N ARG A 10 -0.69 -14.75 10.17
CA ARG A 10 -2.04 -14.59 9.59
C ARG A 10 -2.54 -13.15 9.75
N VAL A 11 -3.17 -12.62 8.70
CA VAL A 11 -3.86 -11.34 8.70
C VAL A 11 -5.33 -11.57 9.05
N LEU A 12 -5.81 -10.89 10.09
CA LEU A 12 -7.17 -11.06 10.62
C LEU A 12 -8.08 -9.90 10.20
N PRO A 13 -9.40 -10.14 10.12
CA PRO A 13 -10.36 -9.13 9.76
C PRO A 13 -10.42 -8.00 10.78
N ILE A 14 -10.85 -6.83 10.32
CA ILE A 14 -10.97 -5.60 11.11
C ILE A 14 -12.35 -4.98 10.94
N GLY A 15 -12.82 -4.31 11.99
CA GLY A 15 -13.99 -3.44 11.90
C GLY A 15 -13.68 -2.08 11.27
N GLY A 16 -14.72 -1.39 10.82
CA GLY A 16 -14.63 0.00 10.33
C GLY A 16 -13.85 0.14 9.02
N LEU A 17 -14.00 -0.81 8.10
CA LEU A 17 -13.30 -0.78 6.80
C LEU A 17 -13.70 0.45 5.98
N ARG A 18 -14.98 0.86 6.06
CA ARG A 18 -15.52 2.02 5.36
C ARG A 18 -14.82 3.31 5.77
N GLU A 19 -14.74 3.59 7.07
CA GLU A 19 -14.11 4.80 7.61
C GLU A 19 -12.63 4.86 7.26
N LYS A 20 -11.92 3.72 7.38
CA LYS A 20 -10.49 3.60 7.05
C LYS A 20 -10.24 3.82 5.55
N THR A 21 -11.11 3.31 4.71
CA THR A 21 -11.03 3.49 3.25
C THR A 21 -11.31 4.94 2.86
N MET A 22 -12.31 5.58 3.47
CA MET A 22 -12.59 7.00 3.25
C MET A 22 -11.43 7.89 3.71
N ALA A 23 -10.79 7.55 4.82
CA ALA A 23 -9.58 8.25 5.27
C ALA A 23 -8.44 8.10 4.26
N ALA A 24 -8.21 6.89 3.73
CA ALA A 24 -7.20 6.66 2.70
C ALA A 24 -7.47 7.49 1.43
N TYR A 25 -8.73 7.50 0.98
CA TYR A 25 -9.18 8.31 -0.16
C TYR A 25 -8.90 9.80 0.03
N ARG A 26 -9.31 10.36 1.18
CA ARG A 26 -9.11 11.80 1.49
C ARG A 26 -7.65 12.20 1.56
N ASN A 27 -6.75 11.29 1.95
CA ASN A 27 -5.31 11.52 2.00
C ASN A 27 -4.60 11.22 0.68
N GLY A 28 -5.33 10.92 -0.41
CA GLY A 28 -4.75 10.63 -1.71
C GLY A 28 -3.97 9.31 -1.78
N ILE A 29 -4.18 8.40 -0.82
CA ILE A 29 -3.57 7.07 -0.83
C ILE A 29 -4.24 6.26 -1.94
N LYS A 30 -3.48 5.79 -2.92
CA LYS A 30 -4.03 5.07 -4.09
C LYS A 30 -4.16 3.56 -3.90
N THR A 31 -3.49 2.99 -2.91
CA THR A 31 -3.44 1.53 -2.70
C THR A 31 -3.66 1.19 -1.24
N VAL A 32 -4.61 0.31 -0.98
CA VAL A 32 -4.99 -0.12 0.37
C VAL A 32 -4.90 -1.64 0.44
N ILE A 33 -4.05 -2.14 1.33
CA ILE A 33 -3.98 -3.57 1.64
C ILE A 33 -5.01 -3.88 2.73
N ILE A 34 -5.86 -4.87 2.50
CA ILE A 34 -6.97 -5.29 3.38
C ILE A 34 -6.91 -6.79 3.67
N PRO A 35 -7.46 -7.27 4.79
CA PRO A 35 -7.61 -8.71 5.03
C PRO A 35 -8.55 -9.33 3.98
N ARG A 36 -8.27 -10.54 3.51
CA ARG A 36 -9.14 -11.21 2.54
C ARG A 36 -10.57 -11.40 3.08
N GLU A 37 -10.69 -11.67 4.37
CA GLU A 37 -11.98 -11.87 5.03
C GLU A 37 -12.85 -10.59 5.04
N ASN A 38 -12.26 -9.41 4.85
CA ASN A 38 -12.98 -8.13 4.72
C ASN A 38 -13.38 -7.78 3.27
N MET A 39 -13.16 -8.66 2.28
CA MET A 39 -13.59 -8.38 0.90
C MET A 39 -15.11 -8.16 0.77
N PRO A 40 -16.00 -8.90 1.47
CA PRO A 40 -17.44 -8.65 1.41
C PRO A 40 -17.83 -7.24 1.86
N ASP A 41 -17.16 -6.70 2.88
CA ASP A 41 -17.42 -5.36 3.42
C ASP A 41 -17.08 -4.22 2.43
N LEU A 42 -16.41 -4.53 1.31
CA LEU A 42 -16.21 -3.56 0.23
C LEU A 42 -17.50 -3.23 -0.52
N GLU A 43 -18.57 -4.00 -0.35
CA GLU A 43 -19.89 -3.70 -0.90
C GLU A 43 -20.55 -2.51 -0.18
N ASP A 44 -20.20 -2.25 1.08
CA ASP A 44 -20.70 -1.12 1.86
C ASP A 44 -20.03 0.22 1.52
N ILE A 45 -19.02 0.18 0.64
CA ILE A 45 -18.22 1.35 0.24
C ILE A 45 -18.76 1.91 -1.07
N ASP A 46 -18.89 3.24 -1.13
CA ASP A 46 -19.33 3.94 -2.34
C ASP A 46 -18.48 3.56 -3.57
N GLN A 47 -19.16 3.29 -4.68
CA GLN A 47 -18.53 2.83 -5.92
C GLN A 47 -17.50 3.84 -6.46
N THR A 48 -17.71 5.13 -6.25
CA THR A 48 -16.80 6.22 -6.65
C THR A 48 -15.46 6.09 -5.94
N VAL A 49 -15.50 5.79 -4.65
CA VAL A 49 -14.30 5.63 -3.80
C VAL A 49 -13.62 4.32 -4.14
N ARG A 50 -14.39 3.25 -4.32
CA ARG A 50 -13.88 1.94 -4.70
C ARG A 50 -13.18 1.96 -6.07
N ALA A 51 -13.66 2.76 -7.01
CA ALA A 51 -13.05 2.91 -8.33
C ALA A 51 -11.71 3.68 -8.30
N GLN A 52 -11.52 4.59 -7.33
CA GLN A 52 -10.31 5.41 -7.22
C GLN A 52 -9.21 4.74 -6.37
N LEU A 53 -9.56 3.71 -5.59
CA LEU A 53 -8.63 2.98 -4.73
C LEU A 53 -8.35 1.58 -5.26
N ARG A 54 -7.07 1.20 -5.26
CA ARG A 54 -6.66 -0.17 -5.53
C ARG A 54 -6.63 -0.97 -4.22
N PHE A 55 -7.50 -1.96 -4.09
CA PHE A 55 -7.51 -2.88 -2.95
C PHE A 55 -6.66 -4.11 -3.24
N ILE A 56 -5.83 -4.49 -2.28
CA ILE A 56 -5.01 -5.71 -2.33
C ILE A 56 -5.43 -6.60 -1.15
N PRO A 57 -6.12 -7.72 -1.39
CA PRO A 57 -6.45 -8.67 -0.32
C PRO A 57 -5.20 -9.43 0.13
N ALA A 58 -5.06 -9.63 1.44
CA ALA A 58 -3.96 -10.38 2.04
C ALA A 58 -4.48 -11.39 3.07
N ASP A 59 -3.94 -12.61 3.02
CA ASP A 59 -4.21 -13.68 4.00
C ASP A 59 -3.08 -13.79 5.03
N THR A 60 -1.86 -13.45 4.60
CA THR A 60 -0.63 -13.60 5.36
C THR A 60 0.24 -12.35 5.27
N ILE A 61 1.14 -12.19 6.25
CA ILE A 61 2.12 -11.11 6.28
C ILE A 61 3.04 -11.12 5.06
N ASP A 62 3.32 -12.30 4.49
CA ASP A 62 4.12 -12.40 3.26
C ASP A 62 3.44 -11.70 2.08
N ASN A 63 2.10 -11.82 1.96
CA ASN A 63 1.35 -11.10 0.93
C ASN A 63 1.44 -9.57 1.14
N VAL A 64 1.36 -9.13 2.39
CA VAL A 64 1.48 -7.72 2.76
C VAL A 64 2.87 -7.20 2.40
N LEU A 65 3.93 -7.91 2.80
CA LEU A 65 5.31 -7.50 2.55
C LEU A 65 5.61 -7.48 1.06
N ALA A 66 5.14 -8.47 0.30
CA ALA A 66 5.28 -8.50 -1.16
C ALA A 66 4.56 -7.34 -1.85
N ALA A 67 3.41 -6.89 -1.31
CA ALA A 67 2.66 -5.76 -1.86
C ALA A 67 3.21 -4.39 -1.43
N ALA A 68 3.81 -4.30 -0.24
CA ALA A 68 4.27 -3.04 0.34
C ALA A 68 5.74 -2.71 0.01
N LEU A 69 6.59 -3.72 -0.17
CA LEU A 69 8.02 -3.53 -0.39
C LEU A 69 8.39 -3.60 -1.88
N PRO A 70 9.23 -2.67 -2.38
CA PRO A 70 9.77 -2.77 -3.72
C PRO A 70 10.74 -3.95 -3.82
N SER A 71 10.80 -4.58 -5.00
CA SER A 71 11.73 -5.68 -5.23
C SER A 71 13.18 -5.19 -5.20
N ALA A 72 14.11 -6.10 -4.88
CA ALA A 72 15.54 -5.79 -4.84
C ALA A 72 16.08 -5.25 -6.18
N SER A 73 15.51 -5.68 -7.31
CA SER A 73 15.86 -5.16 -8.64
C SER A 73 15.41 -3.70 -8.82
N VAL A 74 14.22 -3.34 -8.33
CA VAL A 74 13.72 -1.96 -8.35
C VAL A 74 14.59 -1.06 -7.46
N ILE A 75 14.99 -1.54 -6.28
CA ILE A 75 15.88 -0.81 -5.37
C ILE A 75 17.25 -0.56 -6.02
N ARG A 76 17.83 -1.57 -6.68
CA ARG A 76 19.11 -1.43 -7.39
C ARG A 76 19.02 -0.43 -8.56
N ALA A 77 17.93 -0.49 -9.34
CA ALA A 77 17.70 0.45 -10.43
C ALA A 77 17.60 1.89 -9.91
N ALA A 78 16.78 2.13 -8.88
CA ALA A 78 16.63 3.46 -8.27
C ALA A 78 17.98 4.02 -7.77
N ASN A 79 18.76 3.20 -7.07
CA ASN A 79 20.08 3.61 -6.56
C ASN A 79 21.11 3.88 -7.67
N SER A 80 21.02 3.18 -8.80
CA SER A 80 21.92 3.43 -9.94
C SER A 80 21.59 4.74 -10.65
N VAL A 81 20.31 5.09 -10.76
CA VAL A 81 19.84 6.35 -11.35
C VAL A 81 20.22 7.55 -10.47
N GLU A 82 20.13 7.42 -9.14
CA GLU A 82 20.55 8.46 -8.19
C GLU A 82 22.06 8.76 -8.30
N ARG A 83 22.90 7.72 -8.44
CA ARG A 83 24.36 7.87 -8.57
C ARG A 83 24.80 8.40 -9.92
N ALA A 84 24.00 8.23 -10.97
CA ALA A 84 24.30 8.69 -12.33
C ALA A 84 23.93 10.15 -12.57
N ARG A 85 23.22 10.83 -11.65
CA ARG A 85 22.97 12.27 -11.77
C ARG A 85 24.29 13.02 -11.52
N PRO A 86 24.81 13.79 -12.48
CA PRO A 86 25.96 14.64 -12.21
C PRO A 86 25.55 15.60 -11.09
N ARG A 87 26.40 15.71 -10.06
CA ARG A 87 26.27 16.76 -9.04
C ARG A 87 26.40 18.08 -9.79
N GLU A 88 25.27 18.66 -10.16
CA GLU A 88 25.23 19.92 -10.87
C GLU A 88 25.93 20.93 -9.98
N LYS A 89 27.05 21.43 -10.50
CA LYS A 89 27.97 22.31 -9.82
C LYS A 89 27.18 23.52 -9.34
N SER A 90 26.99 23.61 -8.03
CA SER A 90 26.76 24.88 -7.35
C SER A 90 28.06 25.71 -7.50
N ILE A 91 28.24 26.27 -8.69
CA ILE A 91 29.19 27.34 -8.99
C ILE A 91 28.45 28.31 -9.89
N ARG A 92 28.50 29.58 -9.49
CA ARG A 92 27.88 30.80 -10.06
C ARG A 92 26.59 31.19 -9.35
N GLN A 93 26.44 32.39 -8.81
CA GLN A 93 27.31 33.55 -8.61
C GLN A 93 26.58 34.43 -7.59
#